data_AF-A0A2G5KZL0-F1
#
_entry.id   AF-A0A2G5KZL0-F1
#
_cell.length_a   1.000
_cell.length_b   1.000
_cell.length_c   1.000
_cell.angle_alpha   90.00
_cell.angle_beta   90.00
_cell.angle_gamma   90.00
#
_symmetry.space_group_name_H-M   'P 1'
#
loop_
_entity.id
_entity.type
_entity.pdbx_description
1 polymer ?
#
loop_
_entity_poly.entity_id
_entity_poly.type
_entity_poly.pdbx_seq_one_letter_code
_entity_poly.pdbx_strand_id
1 'polypeptide(L)'
;MRTKKIFFGLFVTLLSYAAVAQQEEVSITSLLQEMVDREAIARFPQSNFRLKQESSYNRASQSPEDSVGWFINHDYNSSDEDHNFIRIEENEGRQEWVLMDQKGPGAIVRTWMPFMKPNQPDTDIQIKIYLDGSDRPVLEGNMLGLFDGTGEIPYPLAHQSLRSAVSFYPIPYAKSCKITTTAQPFFYQFTYRVYDEGTAVKTFSSVDFEKSMPLAQAVGQQLLNPDSPMVGQQVNMVKTLNTGVEKGIKLPKGNAAIRSLSVKLGDYSNPEVTRTVVLKIEFDGEETVWCPIGDFFGSGIGLNPVQGWYNTVDKDGTMTTRWVMPYKKSAKISVFNLSAVPVEVELKAIVGDWQWDDASMYFNAAWRGQYPVLTRPFSDWNYVTLKGRGVYVGDALTVMNPVKKWWGEGDEKIWVDGEDFPSIFGTGTEDYYGYSWGGRSTDFYEHPFHAQPNSHVYNKLNRKKGEEKNTQGYSTETRSRALDTMPFGSSLRLDMEVWSWTDCEMGYTVGMYWYGDRQTSSNRTQDEDEVLNIPPLPEGFLGQLGEGE
;
A
#
# COMPACT_ATOMS: atom_id res chain seq x y z
N MET A 1 23.22 -36.58 77.41
CA MET A 1 21.96 -36.58 76.65
C MET A 1 22.05 -35.56 75.51
N ARG A 2 22.02 -36.02 74.26
CA ARG A 2 22.16 -35.19 73.05
C ARG A 2 20.88 -34.37 72.82
N THR A 3 21.00 -33.05 72.82
CA THR A 3 19.93 -32.09 72.46
C THR A 3 19.87 -31.96 70.94
N LYS A 4 18.76 -32.39 70.32
CA LYS A 4 18.44 -32.14 68.90
C LYS A 4 17.97 -30.69 68.73
N LYS A 5 18.61 -29.92 67.86
CA LYS A 5 18.05 -28.67 67.33
C LYS A 5 17.36 -29.00 66.00
N ILE A 6 16.07 -28.72 65.92
CA ILE A 6 15.24 -28.84 64.73
C ILE A 6 15.33 -27.50 63.97
N PHE A 7 15.77 -27.54 62.71
CA PHE A 7 15.72 -26.40 61.80
C PHE A 7 14.34 -26.34 61.15
N PHE A 8 13.64 -25.21 61.29
CA PHE A 8 12.42 -24.91 60.55
C PHE A 8 12.81 -24.15 59.28
N GLY A 9 12.68 -24.78 58.12
CA GLY A 9 12.87 -24.15 56.82
C GLY A 9 11.57 -23.51 56.36
N LEU A 10 11.55 -22.18 56.20
CA LEU A 10 10.44 -21.45 55.60
C LEU A 10 10.59 -21.52 54.08
N PHE A 11 9.68 -22.23 53.39
CA PHE A 11 9.55 -22.17 51.93
C PHE A 11 8.67 -20.95 51.58
N VAL A 12 9.27 -19.94 50.95
CA VAL A 12 8.54 -18.81 50.35
C VAL A 12 8.39 -19.10 48.86
N THR A 13 7.20 -19.50 48.44
CA THR A 13 6.80 -19.57 47.03
C THR A 13 6.57 -18.16 46.49
N LEU A 14 7.50 -17.67 45.67
CA LEU A 14 7.32 -16.49 44.83
C LEU A 14 6.39 -16.84 43.66
N LEU A 15 5.13 -16.45 43.75
CA LEU A 15 4.22 -16.39 42.60
C LEU A 15 4.56 -15.13 41.80
N SER A 16 5.27 -15.32 40.68
CA SER A 16 5.44 -14.30 39.65
C SER A 16 4.11 -14.06 38.94
N TYR A 17 3.42 -12.97 39.25
CA TYR A 17 2.36 -12.42 38.41
C TYR A 17 3.01 -11.88 37.14
N ALA A 18 2.94 -12.64 36.04
CA ALA A 18 3.07 -12.06 34.73
C ALA A 18 1.84 -11.16 34.52
N ALA A 19 2.05 -9.85 34.44
CA ALA A 19 1.02 -8.95 33.96
C ALA A 19 0.75 -9.32 32.50
N VAL A 20 -0.33 -10.04 32.25
CA VAL A 20 -0.86 -10.24 30.91
C VAL A 20 -1.32 -8.86 30.47
N ALA A 21 -0.59 -8.22 29.54
CA ALA A 21 -1.06 -7.01 28.91
C ALA A 21 -2.42 -7.32 28.28
N GLN A 22 -3.48 -6.68 28.77
CA GLN A 22 -4.81 -6.86 28.23
C GLN A 22 -4.78 -6.32 26.80
N GLN A 23 -5.07 -7.18 25.82
CA GLN A 23 -5.17 -6.81 24.41
C GLN A 23 -6.20 -5.67 24.29
N GLU A 24 -5.78 -4.56 23.70
CA GLU A 24 -6.64 -3.39 23.56
C GLU A 24 -7.81 -3.71 22.62
N GLU A 25 -9.03 -3.30 23.01
CA GLU A 25 -10.24 -3.56 22.23
C GLU A 25 -10.16 -2.83 20.88
N VAL A 26 -10.38 -3.56 19.78
CA VAL A 26 -10.43 -2.96 18.44
C VAL A 26 -11.68 -2.09 18.33
N SER A 27 -11.51 -0.81 18.05
CA SER A 27 -12.59 0.18 17.97
C SER A 27 -12.28 1.24 16.91
N ILE A 28 -13.23 2.13 16.61
CA ILE A 28 -12.99 3.28 15.72
C ILE A 28 -11.78 4.08 16.22
N THR A 29 -11.71 4.35 17.52
CA THR A 29 -10.63 5.12 18.15
C THR A 29 -9.28 4.43 18.02
N SER A 30 -9.19 3.14 18.36
CA SER A 30 -7.91 2.43 18.29
C SER A 30 -7.42 2.29 16.85
N LEU A 31 -8.31 2.07 15.88
CA LEU A 31 -7.96 2.00 14.46
C LEU A 31 -7.53 3.36 13.90
N LEU A 32 -8.20 4.45 14.28
CA LEU A 32 -7.76 5.80 13.87
C LEU A 32 -6.37 6.15 14.43
N GLN A 33 -6.05 5.72 15.66
CA GLN A 33 -4.73 5.90 16.25
C GLN A 33 -3.67 5.02 15.56
N GLU A 34 -3.98 3.76 15.29
CA GLU A 34 -3.11 2.82 14.58
C GLU A 34 -2.73 3.35 13.19
N MET A 35 -3.67 4.00 12.48
CA MET A 35 -3.47 4.53 11.12
C MET A 35 -2.27 5.47 10.98
N VAL A 36 -1.93 6.21 12.04
CA VAL A 36 -0.83 7.18 12.06
C VAL A 36 0.32 6.74 12.97
N ASP A 37 0.28 5.53 13.50
CA ASP A 37 1.34 4.98 14.33
C ASP A 37 2.43 4.30 13.48
N ARG A 38 3.53 5.03 13.28
CA ARG A 38 4.70 4.52 12.54
C ARG A 38 5.52 3.49 13.33
N GLU A 39 5.33 3.37 14.64
CA GLU A 39 5.99 2.33 15.46
C GLU A 39 5.23 1.00 15.35
N ALA A 40 3.90 1.04 15.27
CA ALA A 40 3.05 -0.14 15.20
C ALA A 40 3.32 -0.97 13.93
N ILE A 41 3.52 -0.32 12.78
CA ILE A 41 3.74 -1.01 11.50
C ILE A 41 5.04 -1.82 11.44
N ALA A 42 6.03 -1.45 12.27
CA ALA A 42 7.29 -2.18 12.40
C ALA A 42 7.19 -3.38 13.38
N ARG A 43 5.99 -3.66 13.89
CA ARG A 43 5.66 -4.82 14.73
C ARG A 43 4.58 -5.67 14.06
N PHE A 44 4.63 -6.98 14.28
CA PHE A 44 3.55 -7.87 13.91
C PHE A 44 2.29 -7.46 14.69
N PRO A 45 1.10 -7.39 14.06
CA PRO A 45 -0.09 -6.88 14.71
C PRO A 45 -0.39 -7.58 16.04
N GLN A 46 -0.74 -6.80 17.07
CA GLN A 46 -1.12 -7.36 18.38
C GLN A 46 -2.38 -8.22 18.27
N SER A 47 -3.39 -7.71 17.56
CA SER A 47 -4.56 -8.48 17.14
C SER A 47 -4.26 -9.09 15.79
N ASN A 48 -4.05 -10.40 15.74
CA ASN A 48 -3.82 -11.11 14.50
C ASN A 48 -5.05 -10.95 13.57
N PHE A 49 -4.80 -10.57 12.33
CA PHE A 49 -5.83 -10.44 11.30
C PHE A 49 -5.31 -10.85 9.93
N ARG A 50 -6.23 -11.15 9.02
CA ARG A 50 -5.97 -11.27 7.57
C ARG A 50 -6.75 -10.21 6.83
N LEU A 51 -6.11 -9.56 5.86
CA LEU A 51 -6.78 -8.61 4.99
C LEU A 51 -7.47 -9.39 3.86
N LYS A 52 -8.72 -9.04 3.59
CA LYS A 52 -9.52 -9.62 2.49
C LYS A 52 -10.23 -8.51 1.73
N GLN A 53 -10.76 -8.84 0.56
CA GLN A 53 -11.52 -7.92 -0.27
C GLN A 53 -12.75 -8.61 -0.86
N GLU A 54 -13.89 -7.95 -0.75
CA GLU A 54 -15.02 -8.21 -1.65
C GLU A 54 -14.97 -7.18 -2.77
N SER A 55 -14.99 -7.63 -4.03
CA SER A 55 -15.00 -6.75 -5.19
C SER A 55 -15.94 -7.25 -6.28
N SER A 56 -16.13 -6.40 -7.29
CA SER A 56 -16.83 -6.75 -8.52
C SER A 56 -15.99 -7.58 -9.50
N TYR A 57 -14.85 -8.19 -9.09
CA TYR A 57 -14.05 -9.06 -9.96
C TYR A 57 -14.93 -10.06 -10.74
N ASN A 58 -14.54 -10.40 -11.97
CA ASN A 58 -15.39 -11.27 -12.79
C ASN A 58 -15.52 -12.69 -12.20
N ARG A 59 -16.75 -13.16 -11.97
CA ARG A 59 -17.02 -14.48 -11.36
C ARG A 59 -16.66 -15.69 -12.24
N ALA A 60 -16.31 -15.48 -13.51
CA ALA A 60 -15.70 -16.51 -14.36
C ALA A 60 -14.22 -16.78 -14.00
N SER A 61 -13.55 -15.87 -13.29
CA SER A 61 -12.19 -16.06 -12.77
C SER A 61 -12.20 -17.06 -11.62
N GLN A 62 -12.06 -18.35 -11.93
CA GLN A 62 -12.15 -19.44 -10.94
C GLN A 62 -10.80 -20.09 -10.64
N SER A 63 -9.93 -20.22 -11.63
CA SER A 63 -8.63 -20.88 -11.46
C SER A 63 -7.61 -20.38 -12.49
N PRO A 64 -6.31 -20.24 -12.11
CA PRO A 64 -5.24 -19.85 -13.03
C PRO A 64 -5.04 -20.81 -14.22
N GLU A 65 -5.51 -22.05 -14.11
CA GLU A 65 -5.43 -23.06 -15.16
C GLU A 65 -6.42 -22.78 -16.32
N ASP A 66 -7.51 -22.04 -16.08
CA ASP A 66 -8.39 -21.52 -17.13
C ASP A 66 -7.94 -20.13 -17.56
N SER A 67 -6.98 -20.06 -18.48
CA SER A 67 -6.43 -18.80 -18.96
C SER A 67 -7.45 -17.88 -19.67
N VAL A 68 -8.65 -18.37 -20.02
CA VAL A 68 -9.68 -17.51 -20.62
C VAL A 68 -10.52 -16.88 -19.51
N GLY A 69 -11.03 -17.72 -18.60
CA GLY A 69 -11.80 -17.26 -17.45
C GLY A 69 -10.97 -16.43 -16.49
N TRP A 70 -9.68 -16.72 -16.31
CA TRP A 70 -8.82 -16.06 -15.33
C TRP A 70 -8.52 -14.59 -15.64
N PHE A 71 -8.46 -14.21 -16.93
CA PHE A 71 -8.08 -12.87 -17.41
C PHE A 71 -9.25 -12.13 -18.08
N ILE A 72 -10.49 -12.56 -17.81
CA ILE A 72 -11.69 -11.93 -18.38
C ILE A 72 -12.00 -10.62 -17.64
N ASN A 73 -11.74 -9.52 -18.33
CA ASN A 73 -11.88 -8.17 -17.79
C ASN A 73 -13.31 -7.60 -17.96
N HIS A 74 -14.31 -8.32 -17.47
CA HIS A 74 -15.71 -7.85 -17.39
C HIS A 74 -16.18 -7.91 -15.94
N ASP A 75 -15.54 -7.11 -15.13
CA ASP A 75 -15.54 -7.03 -13.66
C ASP A 75 -16.40 -5.86 -13.14
N TYR A 76 -17.41 -5.50 -13.93
CA TYR A 76 -18.40 -4.47 -13.62
C TYR A 76 -19.81 -4.98 -13.89
N ASN A 77 -20.80 -4.24 -13.40
CA ASN A 77 -22.19 -4.49 -13.74
C ASN A 77 -22.79 -3.30 -14.49
N SER A 78 -23.36 -3.59 -15.65
CA SER A 78 -23.98 -2.63 -16.58
C SER A 78 -25.31 -3.11 -17.13
N SER A 79 -25.67 -4.38 -16.90
CA SER A 79 -26.89 -5.03 -17.35
C SER A 79 -27.37 -6.09 -16.36
N ASP A 80 -28.62 -6.54 -16.49
CA ASP A 80 -29.19 -7.60 -15.66
C ASP A 80 -28.51 -8.97 -15.83
N GLU A 81 -27.68 -9.14 -16.87
CA GLU A 81 -26.88 -10.35 -17.11
C GLU A 81 -25.59 -10.36 -16.27
N ASP A 82 -25.16 -9.21 -15.77
CA ASP A 82 -23.95 -9.07 -14.95
C ASP A 82 -24.23 -9.45 -13.49
N HIS A 83 -23.44 -10.38 -12.96
CA HIS A 83 -23.61 -10.94 -11.61
C HIS A 83 -22.32 -10.84 -10.78
N ASN A 84 -21.63 -9.70 -10.88
CA ASN A 84 -20.40 -9.42 -10.13
C ASN A 84 -20.70 -8.94 -8.69
N PHE A 85 -21.57 -9.68 -8.01
CA PHE A 85 -22.02 -9.49 -6.62
C PHE A 85 -22.42 -10.84 -6.01
N ILE A 86 -22.67 -10.90 -4.70
CA ILE A 86 -22.88 -12.19 -4.02
C ILE A 86 -24.24 -12.78 -4.36
N ARG A 87 -25.31 -11.98 -4.21
CA ARG A 87 -26.70 -12.39 -4.45
C ARG A 87 -27.65 -11.21 -4.39
N ILE A 88 -28.91 -11.45 -4.75
CA ILE A 88 -30.03 -10.53 -4.54
C ILE A 88 -30.91 -11.07 -3.41
N GLU A 89 -31.30 -10.20 -2.47
CA GLU A 89 -32.22 -10.50 -1.37
C GLU A 89 -33.47 -9.64 -1.45
N GLU A 90 -34.59 -10.16 -0.94
CA GLU A 90 -35.78 -9.36 -0.65
C GLU A 90 -35.79 -9.00 0.83
N ASN A 91 -35.81 -7.71 1.14
CA ASN A 91 -35.81 -7.18 2.50
C ASN A 91 -36.99 -6.20 2.66
N GLU A 92 -38.00 -6.60 3.44
CA GLU A 92 -39.24 -5.83 3.66
C GLU A 92 -39.93 -5.39 2.34
N GLY A 93 -39.95 -6.29 1.34
CA GLY A 93 -40.54 -6.01 0.02
C GLY A 93 -39.68 -5.13 -0.90
N ARG A 94 -38.42 -4.86 -0.53
CA ARG A 94 -37.43 -4.19 -1.38
C ARG A 94 -36.36 -5.16 -1.83
N GLN A 95 -35.98 -5.06 -3.09
CA GLN A 95 -34.84 -5.80 -3.62
C GLN A 95 -33.52 -5.14 -3.20
N GLU A 96 -32.57 -5.92 -2.72
CA GLU A 96 -31.23 -5.46 -2.33
C GLU A 96 -30.15 -6.36 -2.94
N TRP A 97 -29.08 -5.75 -3.47
CA TRP A 97 -27.92 -6.46 -4.00
C TRP A 97 -26.89 -6.59 -2.90
N VAL A 98 -26.57 -7.83 -2.50
CA VAL A 98 -25.59 -8.12 -1.45
C VAL A 98 -24.19 -8.11 -2.04
N LEU A 99 -23.35 -7.20 -1.55
CA LEU A 99 -21.98 -6.99 -2.05
C LEU A 99 -20.93 -7.63 -1.14
N MET A 100 -21.25 -7.74 0.16
CA MET A 100 -20.43 -8.37 1.18
C MET A 100 -21.33 -9.03 2.21
N ASP A 101 -20.94 -10.22 2.69
CA ASP A 101 -21.61 -10.92 3.80
C ASP A 101 -20.59 -11.72 4.62
N GLN A 102 -19.79 -10.99 5.40
CA GLN A 102 -18.71 -11.53 6.21
C GLN A 102 -19.23 -11.93 7.60
N LYS A 103 -18.71 -13.06 8.12
CA LYS A 103 -18.97 -13.54 9.48
C LYS A 103 -17.69 -13.51 10.33
N GLY A 104 -17.85 -13.23 11.62
CA GLY A 104 -16.77 -13.11 12.60
C GLY A 104 -16.39 -11.65 12.90
N PRO A 105 -15.45 -11.44 13.83
CA PRO A 105 -14.93 -10.12 14.15
C PRO A 105 -14.10 -9.56 12.99
N GLY A 106 -14.29 -8.27 12.67
CA GLY A 106 -13.61 -7.63 11.57
C GLY A 106 -13.72 -6.12 11.56
N ALA A 107 -13.15 -5.49 10.53
CA ALA A 107 -13.31 -4.06 10.28
C ALA A 107 -13.18 -3.76 8.78
N ILE A 108 -14.11 -3.01 8.20
CA ILE A 108 -13.89 -2.39 6.88
C ILE A 108 -12.82 -1.32 7.08
N VAL A 109 -11.79 -1.32 6.24
CA VAL A 109 -10.63 -0.40 6.35
C VAL A 109 -10.35 0.38 5.08
N ARG A 110 -10.92 -0.04 3.94
CA ARG A 110 -10.91 0.73 2.70
C ARG A 110 -12.17 0.43 1.88
N THR A 111 -12.73 1.47 1.27
CA THR A 111 -13.74 1.36 0.21
C THR A 111 -13.26 2.08 -1.04
N TRP A 112 -13.57 1.54 -2.22
CA TRP A 112 -13.35 2.21 -3.50
C TRP A 112 -14.51 1.92 -4.45
N MET A 113 -15.06 2.96 -5.08
CA MET A 113 -16.16 2.87 -6.04
C MET A 113 -16.01 3.97 -7.11
N PRO A 114 -15.89 3.67 -8.41
CA PRO A 114 -15.72 4.66 -9.45
C PRO A 114 -17.05 5.30 -9.85
N PHE A 115 -16.97 6.49 -10.45
CA PHE A 115 -18.14 7.13 -11.02
C PHE A 115 -18.55 6.37 -12.28
N MET A 116 -19.82 6.00 -12.39
CA MET A 116 -20.35 5.31 -13.58
C MET A 116 -20.10 6.12 -14.86
N LYS A 117 -20.19 7.45 -14.75
CA LYS A 117 -19.79 8.36 -15.82
C LYS A 117 -18.64 9.22 -15.31
N PRO A 118 -17.56 9.35 -16.09
CA PRO A 118 -16.31 9.90 -15.59
C PRO A 118 -16.45 11.37 -15.14
N ASN A 119 -17.37 12.14 -15.72
CA ASN A 119 -17.61 13.55 -15.41
C ASN A 119 -18.87 13.80 -14.56
N GLN A 120 -19.50 12.74 -14.02
CA GLN A 120 -20.73 12.85 -13.24
C GLN A 120 -20.57 12.06 -11.93
N PRO A 121 -20.17 12.72 -10.83
CA PRO A 121 -19.91 12.10 -9.53
C PRO A 121 -21.22 11.83 -8.76
N ASP A 122 -22.27 11.38 -9.44
CA ASP A 122 -23.61 11.20 -8.89
C ASP A 122 -24.17 9.80 -9.14
N THR A 123 -25.00 9.37 -8.20
CA THR A 123 -25.77 8.13 -8.26
C THR A 123 -27.00 8.30 -7.37
N ASP A 124 -28.09 7.61 -7.66
CA ASP A 124 -29.25 7.48 -6.79
C ASP A 124 -29.19 6.20 -5.92
N ILE A 125 -28.22 5.32 -6.17
CA ILE A 125 -28.00 4.09 -5.42
C ILE A 125 -27.70 4.42 -3.96
N GLN A 126 -28.49 3.83 -3.07
CA GLN A 126 -28.21 3.85 -1.63
C GLN A 126 -27.41 2.61 -1.25
N ILE A 127 -26.38 2.80 -0.43
CA ILE A 127 -25.63 1.73 0.22
C ILE A 127 -26.10 1.58 1.67
N LYS A 128 -26.13 0.35 2.16
CA LYS A 128 -26.56 0.00 3.51
C LYS A 128 -25.57 -0.96 4.15
N ILE A 129 -25.19 -0.68 5.39
CA ILE A 129 -24.27 -1.52 6.17
C ILE A 129 -25.00 -2.03 7.40
N TYR A 130 -25.14 -3.35 7.49
CA TYR A 130 -25.73 -4.06 8.63
C TYR A 130 -24.62 -4.76 9.40
N LEU A 131 -24.56 -4.53 10.71
CA LEU A 131 -23.55 -5.14 11.57
C LEU A 131 -24.19 -6.08 12.58
N ASP A 132 -23.47 -7.14 12.91
CA ASP A 132 -23.75 -8.08 14.00
C ASP A 132 -25.17 -8.67 14.04
N GLY A 133 -25.75 -8.90 12.86
CA GLY A 133 -27.09 -9.46 12.70
C GLY A 133 -28.23 -8.47 12.96
N SER A 134 -27.95 -7.16 12.98
CA SER A 134 -29.00 -6.14 13.04
C SER A 134 -29.87 -6.16 11.78
N ASP A 135 -31.19 -6.13 11.97
CA ASP A 135 -32.18 -6.01 10.88
C ASP A 135 -32.25 -4.57 10.32
N ARG A 136 -31.62 -3.60 10.99
CA ARG A 136 -31.52 -2.20 10.56
C ARG A 136 -30.08 -1.84 10.21
N PRO A 137 -29.85 -1.09 9.11
CA PRO A 137 -28.52 -0.64 8.79
C PRO A 137 -28.02 0.36 9.85
N VAL A 138 -26.76 0.24 10.24
CA VAL A 138 -26.09 1.21 11.13
C VAL A 138 -25.59 2.43 10.34
N LEU A 139 -25.39 2.26 9.03
CA LEU A 139 -25.05 3.30 8.07
C LEU A 139 -25.89 3.07 6.81
N GLU A 140 -26.58 4.11 6.36
CA GLU A 140 -27.37 4.14 5.12
C GLU A 140 -27.26 5.52 4.49
N GLY A 141 -27.10 5.58 3.17
CA GLY A 141 -27.00 6.83 2.43
C GLY A 141 -26.52 6.64 0.99
N ASN A 142 -26.20 7.75 0.32
CA ASN A 142 -25.71 7.72 -1.06
C ASN A 142 -24.42 6.91 -1.18
N MET A 143 -24.37 5.96 -2.12
CA MET A 143 -23.25 5.03 -2.28
C MET A 143 -21.89 5.72 -2.47
N LEU A 144 -21.84 6.84 -3.20
CA LEU A 144 -20.61 7.62 -3.36
C LEU A 144 -20.44 8.63 -2.23
N GLY A 145 -21.50 9.39 -1.92
CA GLY A 145 -21.45 10.52 -0.98
C GLY A 145 -21.08 10.15 0.47
N LEU A 146 -21.35 8.90 0.91
CA LEU A 146 -20.89 8.44 2.22
C LEU A 146 -19.35 8.30 2.29
N PHE A 147 -18.68 8.08 1.17
CA PHE A 147 -17.28 7.63 1.12
C PHE A 147 -16.35 8.50 0.26
N ASP A 148 -16.86 9.60 -0.31
CA ASP A 148 -16.08 10.50 -1.18
C ASP A 148 -15.65 11.81 -0.51
N GLY A 149 -15.90 11.97 0.79
CA GLY A 149 -15.54 13.16 1.56
C GLY A 149 -16.53 14.33 1.42
N THR A 150 -17.65 14.17 0.70
CA THR A 150 -18.73 15.16 0.66
C THR A 150 -19.74 15.01 1.81
N GLY A 151 -19.77 13.83 2.45
CA GLY A 151 -20.54 13.53 3.66
C GLY A 151 -19.84 13.92 4.96
N GLU A 152 -20.02 13.11 6.01
CA GLU A 152 -19.53 13.42 7.37
C GLU A 152 -18.06 13.02 7.60
N ILE A 153 -17.53 12.07 6.83
CA ILE A 153 -16.14 11.62 6.97
C ILE A 153 -15.20 12.67 6.34
N PRO A 154 -14.26 13.25 7.10
CA PRO A 154 -13.43 14.34 6.61
C PRO A 154 -12.30 13.85 5.68
N TYR A 155 -11.88 14.71 4.76
CA TYR A 155 -10.60 14.55 4.03
C TYR A 155 -9.43 14.51 5.03
N PRO A 156 -8.41 13.64 4.86
CA PRO A 156 -8.20 12.67 3.78
C PRO A 156 -8.83 11.27 4.04
N LEU A 157 -9.61 11.08 5.11
CA LEU A 157 -10.20 9.77 5.44
C LEU A 157 -11.33 9.35 4.49
N ALA A 158 -11.93 10.29 3.79
CA ALA A 158 -12.76 10.06 2.61
C ALA A 158 -12.51 11.18 1.58
N HIS A 159 -12.48 10.83 0.29
CA HIS A 159 -12.21 11.79 -0.77
C HIS A 159 -12.65 11.31 -2.15
N GLN A 160 -12.84 12.26 -3.07
CA GLN A 160 -12.93 11.99 -4.50
C GLN A 160 -11.52 11.78 -5.07
N SER A 161 -11.22 10.55 -5.47
CA SER A 161 -9.90 10.11 -5.92
C SER A 161 -9.89 9.88 -7.43
N LEU A 162 -9.56 10.92 -8.20
CA LEU A 162 -9.73 11.02 -9.66
C LEU A 162 -10.91 10.18 -10.20
N ARG A 163 -12.13 10.72 -10.05
CA ARG A 163 -13.37 10.10 -10.57
C ARG A 163 -13.84 8.84 -9.82
N SER A 164 -13.38 8.62 -8.60
CA SER A 164 -13.86 7.56 -7.70
C SER A 164 -14.11 8.08 -6.29
N ALA A 165 -14.97 7.42 -5.52
CA ALA A 165 -15.17 7.62 -4.10
C ALA A 165 -14.26 6.65 -3.32
N VAL A 166 -13.38 7.18 -2.45
CA VAL A 166 -12.44 6.39 -1.66
C VAL A 166 -12.47 6.79 -0.20
N SER A 167 -12.67 5.81 0.68
CA SER A 167 -12.59 6.01 2.13
C SER A 167 -11.61 5.04 2.77
N PHE A 168 -10.88 5.55 3.77
CA PHE A 168 -10.02 4.81 4.70
C PHE A 168 -10.60 4.78 6.11
N TYR A 169 -11.84 5.25 6.29
CA TYR A 169 -12.44 5.35 7.60
C TYR A 169 -12.84 3.96 8.13
N PRO A 170 -12.41 3.57 9.34
CA PRO A 170 -12.65 2.23 9.83
C PRO A 170 -14.10 2.01 10.29
N ILE A 171 -14.69 0.88 9.89
CA ILE A 171 -16.01 0.42 10.36
C ILE A 171 -15.84 -0.96 11.03
N PRO A 172 -15.54 -1.02 12.34
CA PRO A 172 -15.37 -2.27 13.07
C PRO A 172 -16.69 -2.98 13.40
N TYR A 173 -16.67 -4.31 13.50
CA TYR A 173 -17.81 -5.16 13.85
C TYR A 173 -17.37 -6.42 14.59
N ALA A 174 -18.17 -6.88 15.55
CA ALA A 174 -17.77 -7.97 16.44
C ALA A 174 -18.15 -9.36 15.93
N LYS A 175 -19.22 -9.46 15.12
CA LYS A 175 -19.84 -10.74 14.75
C LYS A 175 -20.09 -10.90 13.27
N SER A 176 -20.43 -9.83 12.54
CA SER A 176 -20.66 -9.91 11.10
C SER A 176 -20.81 -8.54 10.45
N CYS A 177 -20.54 -8.46 9.15
CA CYS A 177 -20.85 -7.30 8.32
C CYS A 177 -21.54 -7.73 7.03
N LYS A 178 -22.71 -7.15 6.75
CA LYS A 178 -23.40 -7.28 5.46
C LYS A 178 -23.53 -5.91 4.81
N ILE A 179 -23.11 -5.78 3.55
CA ILE A 179 -23.24 -4.56 2.76
C ILE A 179 -24.20 -4.83 1.61
N THR A 180 -25.21 -3.98 1.45
CA THR A 180 -26.17 -4.06 0.34
C THR A 180 -26.37 -2.74 -0.36
N THR A 181 -26.85 -2.79 -1.60
CA THR A 181 -27.28 -1.61 -2.36
C THR A 181 -28.73 -1.73 -2.84
N THR A 182 -29.39 -0.59 -3.04
CA THR A 182 -30.80 -0.53 -3.52
C THR A 182 -30.95 -0.74 -5.02
N ALA A 183 -29.84 -0.77 -5.76
CA ALA A 183 -29.78 -1.11 -7.18
C ALA A 183 -28.46 -1.86 -7.45
N GLN A 184 -28.33 -2.44 -8.64
CA GLN A 184 -27.10 -3.11 -9.07
C GLN A 184 -25.91 -2.12 -9.06
N PRO A 185 -24.81 -2.40 -8.35
CA PRO A 185 -23.65 -1.51 -8.30
C PRO A 185 -22.84 -1.58 -9.60
N PHE A 186 -22.14 -0.51 -9.98
CA PHE A 186 -21.27 -0.52 -11.15
C PHE A 186 -19.99 -1.36 -10.91
N PHE A 187 -19.00 -0.78 -10.24
CA PHE A 187 -17.86 -1.47 -9.65
C PHE A 187 -17.86 -1.21 -8.14
N TYR A 188 -17.20 -2.08 -7.38
CA TYR A 188 -16.92 -1.82 -5.97
C TYR A 188 -15.73 -2.63 -5.47
N GLN A 189 -15.05 -2.09 -4.46
CA GLN A 189 -14.09 -2.81 -3.64
C GLN A 189 -14.34 -2.45 -2.16
N PHE A 190 -14.54 -3.47 -1.32
CA PHE A 190 -14.56 -3.36 0.13
C PHE A 190 -13.40 -4.18 0.69
N THR A 191 -12.36 -3.50 1.15
CA THR A 191 -11.20 -4.15 1.80
C THR A 191 -11.41 -4.14 3.31
N TYR A 192 -11.26 -5.30 3.95
CA TYR A 192 -11.58 -5.49 5.36
C TYR A 192 -10.58 -6.41 6.06
N ARG A 193 -10.40 -6.18 7.35
CA ARG A 193 -9.68 -7.08 8.26
C ARG A 193 -10.64 -8.16 8.75
N VAL A 194 -10.17 -9.40 8.76
CA VAL A 194 -10.78 -10.53 9.47
C VAL A 194 -9.89 -10.87 10.65
N TYR A 195 -10.39 -10.66 11.86
CA TYR A 195 -9.65 -10.98 13.09
C TYR A 195 -9.86 -12.44 13.51
N ASP A 196 -8.94 -12.97 14.32
CA ASP A 196 -9.11 -14.28 14.94
C ASP A 196 -10.37 -14.30 15.84
N GLU A 197 -11.03 -15.46 15.91
CA GLU A 197 -12.19 -15.66 16.77
C GLU A 197 -11.85 -15.33 18.24
N GLY A 198 -12.75 -14.60 18.90
CA GLY A 198 -12.56 -14.14 20.28
C GLY A 198 -11.81 -12.82 20.43
N THR A 199 -11.30 -12.23 19.34
CA THR A 199 -10.77 -10.85 19.37
C THR A 199 -11.85 -9.89 19.84
N ALA A 200 -11.54 -9.09 20.86
CA ALA A 200 -12.45 -8.07 21.36
C ALA A 200 -12.55 -6.92 20.34
N VAL A 201 -13.69 -6.81 19.67
CA VAL A 201 -14.00 -5.73 18.73
C VAL A 201 -15.25 -5.01 19.21
N LYS A 202 -15.16 -3.70 19.35
CA LYS A 202 -16.31 -2.82 19.59
C LYS A 202 -16.96 -2.48 18.26
N THR A 203 -18.18 -2.96 18.08
CA THR A 203 -18.98 -2.70 16.88
C THR A 203 -19.26 -1.23 16.70
N PHE A 204 -19.12 -0.76 15.46
CA PHE A 204 -19.45 0.59 15.05
C PHE A 204 -20.88 0.95 15.45
N SER A 205 -21.05 2.18 15.95
CA SER A 205 -22.36 2.79 16.22
C SER A 205 -22.32 4.26 15.82
N SER A 206 -23.47 4.84 15.45
CA SER A 206 -23.56 6.28 15.12
C SER A 206 -23.09 7.17 16.27
N VAL A 207 -23.32 6.74 17.52
CA VAL A 207 -22.86 7.47 18.72
C VAL A 207 -21.33 7.47 18.82
N ASP A 208 -20.68 6.34 18.56
CA ASP A 208 -19.21 6.26 18.58
C ASP A 208 -18.59 6.96 17.38
N PHE A 209 -19.26 6.91 16.21
CA PHE A 209 -18.89 7.66 15.02
C PHE A 209 -18.85 9.16 15.30
N GLU A 210 -19.96 9.75 15.78
CA GLU A 210 -20.02 11.18 16.13
C GLU A 210 -18.93 11.58 17.14
N LYS A 211 -18.72 10.75 18.18
CA LYS A 211 -17.69 10.99 19.20
C LYS A 211 -16.26 10.92 18.68
N SER A 212 -16.03 10.13 17.63
CA SER A 212 -14.69 9.95 17.05
C SER A 212 -14.29 11.05 16.08
N MET A 213 -15.22 11.90 15.62
CA MET A 213 -14.94 12.94 14.62
C MET A 213 -13.79 13.89 14.98
N PRO A 214 -13.62 14.38 16.23
CA PRO A 214 -12.46 15.19 16.58
C PRO A 214 -11.12 14.45 16.40
N LEU A 215 -11.08 13.16 16.72
CA LEU A 215 -9.90 12.32 16.50
C LEU A 215 -9.68 12.08 15.00
N ALA A 216 -10.74 11.79 14.24
CA ALA A 216 -10.67 11.60 12.80
C ALA A 216 -10.09 12.84 12.09
N GLN A 217 -10.52 14.04 12.51
CA GLN A 217 -9.96 15.30 12.01
C GLN A 217 -8.49 15.47 12.39
N ALA A 218 -8.11 15.17 13.63
CA ALA A 218 -6.71 15.26 14.08
C ALA A 218 -5.79 14.29 13.32
N VAL A 219 -6.23 13.04 13.14
CA VAL A 219 -5.55 12.02 12.32
C VAL A 219 -5.42 12.50 10.89
N GLY A 220 -6.49 13.05 10.31
CA GLY A 220 -6.45 13.60 8.96
C GLY A 220 -5.45 14.74 8.80
N GLN A 221 -5.40 15.68 9.75
CA GLN A 221 -4.39 16.74 9.75
C GLN A 221 -2.97 16.19 9.88
N GLN A 222 -2.76 15.17 10.71
CA GLN A 222 -1.45 14.53 10.83
C GLN A 222 -1.02 13.86 9.51
N LEU A 223 -1.92 13.13 8.84
CA LEU A 223 -1.65 12.48 7.55
C LEU A 223 -1.25 13.48 6.46
N LEU A 224 -1.86 14.67 6.45
CA LEU A 224 -1.54 15.74 5.49
C LEU A 224 -0.26 16.50 5.82
N ASN A 225 0.24 16.37 7.06
CA ASN A 225 1.47 17.00 7.54
C ASN A 225 2.44 15.90 8.01
N PRO A 226 2.96 15.06 7.09
CA PRO A 226 3.76 13.89 7.44
C PRO A 226 5.09 14.24 8.13
N ASP A 227 5.55 15.49 8.00
CA ASP A 227 6.72 16.00 8.69
C ASP A 227 6.46 16.14 10.18
N SER A 228 7.18 15.34 10.96
CA SER A 228 7.22 15.46 12.41
C SER A 228 8.68 15.56 12.84
N PRO A 229 9.03 16.43 13.81
CA PRO A 229 10.38 16.48 14.35
C PRO A 229 10.78 15.10 14.87
N MET A 230 11.81 14.51 14.27
CA MET A 230 12.31 13.22 14.70
C MET A 230 13.47 13.38 15.68
N VAL A 231 13.41 12.62 16.76
CA VAL A 231 14.44 12.59 17.80
C VAL A 231 15.43 11.48 17.48
N GLY A 232 16.71 11.80 17.44
CA GLY A 232 17.75 10.81 17.22
C GLY A 232 19.10 11.43 16.86
N GLN A 233 20.12 10.58 16.79
CA GLN A 233 21.42 10.94 16.27
C GLN A 233 21.34 11.12 14.75
N GLN A 234 21.80 12.27 14.26
CA GLN A 234 21.93 12.53 12.83
C GLN A 234 23.25 11.94 12.31
N VAL A 235 23.17 11.30 11.15
CA VAL A 235 24.32 10.86 10.36
C VAL A 235 24.16 11.34 8.93
N ASN A 236 25.25 11.66 8.27
CA ASN A 236 25.22 12.15 6.89
C ASN A 236 26.46 11.72 6.10
N MET A 237 26.30 11.70 4.78
CA MET A 237 27.37 11.56 3.80
C MET A 237 27.08 12.46 2.61
N VAL A 238 28.09 13.18 2.13
CA VAL A 238 28.09 13.80 0.79
C VAL A 238 29.27 13.23 0.02
N LYS A 239 29.01 12.64 -1.15
CA LYS A 239 30.04 11.95 -1.94
C LYS A 239 29.70 11.94 -3.42
N THR A 240 30.69 12.18 -4.27
CA THR A 240 30.64 11.79 -5.69
C THR A 240 31.02 10.32 -5.83
N LEU A 241 30.14 9.52 -6.43
CA LEU A 241 30.31 8.10 -6.70
C LEU A 241 30.59 7.91 -8.18
N ASN A 242 31.75 7.35 -8.54
CA ASN A 242 32.00 6.91 -9.91
C ASN A 242 31.13 5.70 -10.26
N THR A 243 31.01 5.37 -11.54
CA THR A 243 30.34 4.14 -12.02
C THR A 243 30.89 2.89 -11.32
N GLY A 244 29.99 2.03 -10.87
CA GLY A 244 30.33 0.79 -10.17
C GLY A 244 30.84 1.01 -8.74
N VAL A 245 30.69 2.21 -8.17
CA VAL A 245 31.13 2.50 -6.79
C VAL A 245 29.94 2.50 -5.83
N GLU A 246 30.04 1.67 -4.80
CA GLU A 246 29.18 1.70 -3.61
C GLU A 246 29.88 2.49 -2.47
N LYS A 247 29.15 3.41 -1.82
CA LYS A 247 29.57 4.01 -0.54
C LYS A 247 28.43 4.08 0.45
N GLY A 248 28.76 3.91 1.72
CA GLY A 248 27.78 3.94 2.80
C GLY A 248 28.34 4.38 4.14
N ILE A 249 27.43 4.63 5.07
CA ILE A 249 27.70 4.99 6.46
C ILE A 249 27.27 3.85 7.37
N LYS A 250 28.10 3.57 8.38
CA LYS A 250 27.71 2.69 9.50
C LYS A 250 26.92 3.51 10.50
N LEU A 251 25.81 2.96 10.96
CA LEU A 251 24.95 3.58 11.97
C LEU A 251 25.44 3.27 13.39
N PRO A 252 24.99 4.03 14.42
CA PRO A 252 25.25 3.71 15.82
C PRO A 252 24.94 2.26 16.15
N LYS A 253 25.81 1.60 16.92
CA LYS A 253 25.62 0.20 17.33
C LYS A 253 24.57 0.10 18.45
N GLY A 254 23.91 -1.05 18.52
CA GLY A 254 22.93 -1.38 19.55
C GLY A 254 21.50 -1.48 19.02
N ASN A 255 20.54 -1.50 19.94
CA ASN A 255 19.12 -1.51 19.63
C ASN A 255 18.68 -0.10 19.24
N ALA A 256 18.38 0.10 17.98
CA ALA A 256 17.97 1.40 17.44
C ALA A 256 17.11 1.21 16.19
N ALA A 257 16.54 2.29 15.69
CA ALA A 257 15.82 2.32 14.42
C ALA A 257 16.23 3.53 13.59
N ILE A 258 16.32 3.35 12.28
CA ILE A 258 16.26 4.49 11.35
C ILE A 258 14.84 5.06 11.48
N ARG A 259 14.75 6.34 11.86
CA ARG A 259 13.49 7.07 11.99
C ARG A 259 13.16 7.81 10.70
N SER A 260 14.18 8.35 10.05
CA SER A 260 14.08 8.93 8.70
C SER A 260 15.38 8.71 7.94
N LEU A 261 15.24 8.56 6.63
CA LEU A 261 16.33 8.49 5.67
C LEU A 261 15.99 9.44 4.51
N SER A 262 16.96 10.23 4.09
CA SER A 262 16.87 11.10 2.91
C SER A 262 18.06 10.90 1.98
N VAL A 263 17.77 10.92 0.67
CA VAL A 263 18.75 10.87 -0.41
C VAL A 263 18.46 12.03 -1.37
N LYS A 264 19.49 12.74 -1.79
CA LYS A 264 19.45 13.77 -2.81
C LYS A 264 20.63 13.59 -3.77
N LEU A 265 20.38 13.77 -5.06
CA LEU A 265 21.40 13.73 -6.09
C LEU A 265 21.79 15.16 -6.50
N GLY A 266 23.03 15.33 -6.98
CA GLY A 266 23.50 16.62 -7.47
C GLY A 266 22.89 17.05 -8.81
N ASP A 267 22.38 16.10 -9.59
CA ASP A 267 21.77 16.35 -10.91
C ASP A 267 20.66 15.33 -11.22
N TYR A 268 19.59 15.81 -11.85
CA TYR A 268 18.42 15.05 -12.30
C TYR A 268 18.11 15.29 -13.79
N SER A 269 19.01 15.95 -14.53
CA SER A 269 18.85 16.27 -15.94
C SER A 269 18.67 15.02 -16.81
N ASN A 270 19.36 13.93 -16.48
CA ASN A 270 19.05 12.61 -17.00
C ASN A 270 18.06 11.90 -16.06
N PRO A 271 16.79 11.68 -16.48
CA PRO A 271 15.79 11.05 -15.60
C PRO A 271 16.14 9.61 -15.22
N GLU A 272 16.97 8.92 -15.98
CA GLU A 272 17.42 7.54 -15.70
C GLU A 272 18.29 7.43 -14.43
N VAL A 273 18.80 8.56 -13.92
CA VAL A 273 19.65 8.57 -12.72
C VAL A 273 18.91 8.02 -11.50
N THR A 274 17.58 8.21 -11.40
CA THR A 274 16.79 7.70 -10.28
C THR A 274 16.60 6.17 -10.35
N ARG A 275 16.76 5.58 -11.53
CA ARG A 275 16.79 4.12 -11.72
C ARG A 275 18.17 3.53 -11.44
N THR A 276 19.21 4.18 -11.95
CA THR A 276 20.58 3.65 -11.94
C THR A 276 21.36 3.93 -10.64
N VAL A 277 20.79 4.72 -9.73
CA VAL A 277 21.28 4.85 -8.36
C VAL A 277 20.45 3.97 -7.44
N VAL A 278 21.11 3.01 -6.78
CA VAL A 278 20.45 1.98 -5.95
C VAL A 278 20.72 2.23 -4.47
N LEU A 279 19.67 2.21 -3.66
CA LEU A 279 19.74 2.22 -2.21
C LEU A 279 19.93 0.80 -1.67
N LYS A 280 20.88 0.64 -0.75
CA LYS A 280 21.15 -0.61 -0.04
C LYS A 280 21.13 -0.38 1.47
N ILE A 281 20.46 -1.26 2.22
CA ILE A 281 20.47 -1.22 3.69
C ILE A 281 20.72 -2.62 4.23
N GLU A 282 21.69 -2.70 5.15
CA GLU A 282 22.02 -3.90 5.91
C GLU A 282 21.58 -3.72 7.37
N PHE A 283 20.84 -4.70 7.90
CA PHE A 283 20.50 -4.81 9.32
C PHE A 283 21.09 -6.10 9.89
N ASP A 284 21.87 -5.98 10.95
CA ASP A 284 22.43 -7.11 11.70
C ASP A 284 23.13 -8.18 10.84
N GLY A 285 23.86 -7.72 9.81
CA GLY A 285 24.64 -8.54 8.89
C GLY A 285 23.88 -9.05 7.66
N GLU A 286 22.58 -8.75 7.54
CA GLU A 286 21.77 -9.16 6.39
C GLU A 286 21.39 -7.92 5.57
N GLU A 287 21.53 -7.99 4.26
CA GLU A 287 20.99 -6.97 3.36
C GLU A 287 19.49 -7.19 3.20
N THR A 288 18.68 -6.23 3.68
CA THR A 288 17.21 -6.33 3.63
C THR A 288 16.60 -5.35 2.65
N VAL A 289 17.37 -4.34 2.22
CA VAL A 289 16.95 -3.34 1.24
C VAL A 289 17.90 -3.34 0.07
N TRP A 290 17.35 -3.56 -1.11
CA TRP A 290 18.00 -3.29 -2.40
C TRP A 290 16.93 -2.79 -3.38
N CYS A 291 16.99 -1.50 -3.72
CA CYS A 291 15.98 -0.89 -4.59
C CYS A 291 16.53 0.39 -5.24
N PRO A 292 16.32 0.60 -6.55
CA PRO A 292 16.52 1.91 -7.18
C PRO A 292 15.86 3.03 -6.38
N ILE A 293 16.54 4.18 -6.23
CA ILE A 293 16.01 5.26 -5.38
C ILE A 293 14.67 5.80 -5.88
N GLY A 294 14.48 5.85 -7.20
CA GLY A 294 13.23 6.29 -7.82
C GLY A 294 12.05 5.42 -7.40
N ASP A 295 12.20 4.10 -7.53
CA ASP A 295 11.20 3.12 -7.12
C ASP A 295 11.07 3.03 -5.57
N PHE A 296 12.16 3.21 -4.80
CA PHE A 296 12.10 3.18 -3.33
C PHE A 296 11.33 4.34 -2.72
N PHE A 297 11.52 5.56 -3.25
CA PHE A 297 10.84 6.76 -2.75
C PHE A 297 9.52 7.05 -3.48
N GLY A 298 9.15 6.25 -4.49
CA GLY A 298 7.91 6.40 -5.23
C GLY A 298 7.93 7.51 -6.28
N SER A 299 9.10 7.90 -6.79
CA SER A 299 9.23 8.85 -7.92
C SER A 299 9.22 8.15 -9.27
N GLY A 300 9.64 6.88 -9.32
CA GLY A 300 9.90 6.14 -10.56
C GLY A 300 11.09 6.73 -11.32
N ILE A 301 11.00 6.79 -12.65
CA ILE A 301 12.05 7.34 -13.52
C ILE A 301 11.89 8.87 -13.60
N GLY A 302 12.95 9.59 -13.24
CA GLY A 302 13.01 11.04 -13.23
C GLY A 302 12.59 11.71 -11.92
N LEU A 303 12.71 13.04 -11.89
CA LEU A 303 12.31 13.87 -10.75
C LEU A 303 10.80 14.14 -10.81
N ASN A 304 10.03 13.36 -10.04
CA ASN A 304 8.58 13.48 -9.94
C ASN A 304 8.19 13.80 -8.49
N PRO A 305 7.96 15.09 -8.15
CA PRO A 305 7.63 15.48 -6.78
C PRO A 305 6.27 14.94 -6.34
N VAL A 306 6.22 14.40 -5.13
CA VAL A 306 5.03 13.77 -4.54
C VAL A 306 5.12 13.82 -3.01
N GLN A 307 3.98 13.96 -2.33
CA GLN A 307 3.91 13.89 -0.86
C GLN A 307 2.93 12.81 -0.41
N GLY A 308 3.47 11.75 0.21
CA GLY A 308 2.70 10.72 0.93
C GLY A 308 3.02 10.70 2.42
N TRP A 309 2.40 9.77 3.15
CA TRP A 309 2.57 9.63 4.61
C TRP A 309 3.98 9.14 4.98
N TYR A 310 4.51 8.18 4.24
CA TYR A 310 5.85 7.62 4.48
C TYR A 310 6.92 8.25 3.62
N ASN A 311 6.64 8.52 2.34
CA ASN A 311 7.62 9.03 1.39
C ASN A 311 7.27 10.44 0.90
N THR A 312 8.29 11.26 0.67
CA THR A 312 8.18 12.59 0.05
C THR A 312 9.31 12.76 -0.95
N VAL A 313 9.00 13.28 -2.13
CA VAL A 313 9.97 13.76 -3.11
C VAL A 313 9.72 15.24 -3.32
N ASP A 314 10.68 16.05 -2.90
CA ASP A 314 10.61 17.50 -3.02
C ASP A 314 10.96 17.97 -4.43
N LYS A 315 10.52 19.19 -4.77
CA LYS A 315 10.82 19.81 -6.08
C LYS A 315 12.31 20.02 -6.35
N ASP A 316 13.13 20.01 -5.31
CA ASP A 316 14.58 20.17 -5.41
C ASP A 316 15.34 18.84 -5.53
N GLY A 317 14.61 17.72 -5.58
CA GLY A 317 15.18 16.37 -5.65
C GLY A 317 15.37 15.67 -4.31
N THR A 318 15.16 16.34 -3.18
CA THR A 318 15.27 15.68 -1.87
C THR A 318 14.20 14.59 -1.75
N MET A 319 14.64 13.33 -1.66
CA MET A 319 13.76 12.19 -1.43
C MET A 319 13.87 11.79 0.04
N THR A 320 12.75 11.73 0.77
CA THR A 320 12.71 11.45 2.20
C THR A 320 11.73 10.33 2.49
N THR A 321 12.16 9.37 3.32
CA THR A 321 11.31 8.32 3.87
C THR A 321 11.24 8.40 5.39
N ARG A 322 10.10 7.98 5.94
CA ARG A 322 9.75 7.97 7.37
C ARG A 322 9.34 6.57 7.84
N TRP A 323 9.64 5.53 7.04
CA TRP A 323 9.55 4.15 7.51
C TRP A 323 10.46 3.97 8.73
N VAL A 324 9.92 3.41 9.82
CA VAL A 324 10.72 3.04 10.98
C VAL A 324 11.47 1.75 10.64
N MET A 325 12.79 1.73 10.71
CA MET A 325 13.58 0.54 10.32
C MET A 325 14.45 0.05 11.50
N PRO A 326 13.94 -0.88 12.34
CA PRO A 326 14.64 -1.37 13.51
C PRO A 326 15.83 -2.27 13.19
N TYR A 327 16.85 -2.25 14.08
CA TYR A 327 17.96 -3.21 14.10
C TYR A 327 18.44 -3.49 15.54
N LYS A 328 19.04 -4.66 15.80
CA LYS A 328 19.43 -5.11 17.16
C LYS A 328 20.87 -4.75 17.54
N LYS A 329 21.78 -4.78 16.57
CA LYS A 329 23.24 -4.72 16.79
C LYS A 329 23.90 -3.69 15.90
N SER A 330 23.59 -3.69 14.61
CA SER A 330 24.26 -2.83 13.64
C SER A 330 23.42 -2.60 12.41
N ALA A 331 23.60 -1.43 11.80
CA ALA A 331 23.03 -1.12 10.51
C ALA A 331 24.02 -0.35 9.64
N LYS A 332 23.88 -0.49 8.32
CA LYS A 332 24.65 0.26 7.32
C LYS A 332 23.69 0.69 6.21
N ILE A 333 23.79 1.96 5.81
CA ILE A 333 23.08 2.50 4.65
C ILE A 333 24.13 2.79 3.58
N SER A 334 23.97 2.27 2.37
CA SER A 334 24.83 2.56 1.22
C SER A 334 24.02 2.96 -0.01
N VAL A 335 24.70 3.70 -0.90
CA VAL A 335 24.22 4.04 -2.23
C VAL A 335 25.22 3.49 -3.23
N PHE A 336 24.70 2.86 -4.28
CA PHE A 336 25.46 2.24 -5.36
C PHE A 336 25.13 2.91 -6.69
N ASN A 337 26.16 3.43 -7.38
CA ASN A 337 25.98 4.09 -8.66
C ASN A 337 26.25 3.10 -9.81
N LEU A 338 25.19 2.65 -10.48
CA LEU A 338 25.27 1.86 -11.72
C LEU A 338 25.26 2.72 -12.98
N SER A 339 25.02 4.03 -12.88
CA SER A 339 24.98 4.90 -14.05
C SER A 339 26.34 4.99 -14.73
N ALA A 340 26.33 5.32 -16.03
CA ALA A 340 27.55 5.47 -16.83
C ALA A 340 28.40 6.71 -16.47
N VAL A 341 27.93 7.56 -15.55
CA VAL A 341 28.59 8.81 -15.17
C VAL A 341 28.76 8.91 -13.65
N PRO A 342 29.70 9.73 -13.14
CA PRO A 342 29.77 10.01 -11.72
C PRO A 342 28.51 10.74 -11.23
N VAL A 343 28.00 10.36 -10.05
CA VAL A 343 26.83 10.97 -9.43
C VAL A 343 27.19 11.51 -8.05
N GLU A 344 26.90 12.78 -7.79
CA GLU A 344 26.96 13.34 -6.44
C GLU A 344 25.72 12.91 -5.65
N VAL A 345 25.95 12.38 -4.45
CA VAL A 345 24.91 11.88 -3.55
C VAL A 345 25.08 12.54 -2.19
N GLU A 346 24.01 13.16 -1.70
CA GLU A 346 23.82 13.53 -0.31
C GLU A 346 22.87 12.53 0.34
N LEU A 347 23.31 11.90 1.42
CA LEU A 347 22.56 10.94 2.22
C LEU A 347 22.50 11.43 3.66
N LYS A 348 21.30 11.43 4.25
CA LYS A 348 21.05 11.79 5.65
C LYS A 348 20.17 10.75 6.30
N ALA A 349 20.45 10.41 7.55
CA ALA A 349 19.53 9.60 8.35
C ALA A 349 19.46 10.11 9.79
N ILE A 350 18.28 9.92 10.40
CA ILE A 350 18.05 10.12 11.83
C ILE A 350 17.88 8.75 12.46
N VAL A 351 18.74 8.43 13.43
CA VAL A 351 18.73 7.15 14.15
C VAL A 351 18.28 7.38 15.58
N GLY A 352 17.16 6.78 15.97
CA GLY A 352 16.59 6.90 17.31
C GLY A 352 16.57 5.57 18.06
N ASP A 353 16.21 5.63 19.35
CA ASP A 353 16.09 4.45 20.20
C ASP A 353 14.99 3.51 19.71
N TRP A 354 15.17 2.20 19.84
CA TRP A 354 14.13 1.20 19.62
C TRP A 354 14.22 0.10 20.67
N GLN A 355 13.08 -0.31 21.22
CA GLN A 355 12.98 -1.43 22.15
C GLN A 355 12.44 -2.65 21.39
N TRP A 356 13.28 -3.68 21.30
CA TRP A 356 12.92 -4.94 20.67
C TRP A 356 12.04 -5.79 21.58
N ASP A 357 10.97 -6.31 20.99
CA ASP A 357 10.08 -7.32 21.55
C ASP A 357 9.90 -8.46 20.52
N ASP A 358 9.08 -9.47 20.85
CA ASP A 358 8.82 -10.62 19.97
C ASP A 358 7.95 -10.28 18.75
N ALA A 359 7.34 -9.10 18.74
CA ALA A 359 6.54 -8.60 17.63
C ALA A 359 7.39 -7.76 16.64
N SER A 360 8.51 -7.20 17.09
CA SER A 360 9.39 -6.35 16.28
C SER A 360 9.94 -7.09 15.06
N MET A 361 9.91 -6.43 13.90
CA MET A 361 10.35 -6.98 12.62
C MET A 361 11.40 -6.08 11.96
N TYR A 362 12.12 -6.63 10.98
CA TYR A 362 13.05 -5.88 10.14
C TYR A 362 12.32 -5.28 8.95
N PHE A 363 12.65 -4.04 8.59
CA PHE A 363 12.19 -3.44 7.34
C PHE A 363 12.95 -4.04 6.16
N ASN A 364 12.22 -4.35 5.10
CA ASN A 364 12.74 -4.88 3.86
C ASN A 364 12.18 -4.10 2.68
N ALA A 365 13.00 -3.98 1.63
CA ALA A 365 12.53 -3.51 0.35
C ALA A 365 13.28 -4.21 -0.78
N ALA A 366 12.56 -4.62 -1.80
CA ALA A 366 13.13 -5.23 -2.98
C ALA A 366 12.59 -4.55 -4.24
N TRP A 367 13.17 -4.90 -5.37
CA TRP A 367 12.78 -4.39 -6.67
C TRP A 367 12.67 -5.52 -7.69
N ARG A 368 11.78 -5.33 -8.66
CA ARG A 368 11.72 -6.13 -9.89
C ARG A 368 11.64 -5.17 -11.07
N GLY A 369 12.44 -5.40 -12.10
CA GLY A 369 12.26 -4.81 -13.42
C GLY A 369 12.17 -5.89 -14.48
N GLN A 370 11.48 -5.57 -15.57
CA GLN A 370 11.46 -6.40 -16.76
C GLN A 370 11.11 -5.55 -17.99
N TYR A 371 11.91 -5.70 -19.05
CA TYR A 371 11.59 -5.24 -20.39
C TYR A 371 12.22 -6.15 -21.46
N PRO A 372 11.46 -6.64 -22.46
CA PRO A 372 10.03 -6.44 -22.66
C PRO A 372 9.15 -7.31 -21.74
N VAL A 373 7.95 -6.80 -21.42
CA VAL A 373 6.81 -7.54 -20.89
C VAL A 373 5.73 -7.60 -21.96
N LEU A 374 5.43 -8.79 -22.44
CA LEU A 374 4.40 -8.99 -23.45
C LEU A 374 3.00 -8.84 -22.83
N THR A 375 2.14 -8.06 -23.48
CA THR A 375 0.72 -7.95 -23.09
C THR A 375 -0.13 -9.10 -23.60
N ARG A 376 0.41 -9.94 -24.50
CA ARG A 376 -0.23 -11.15 -25.01
C ARG A 376 0.73 -12.36 -25.00
N PRO A 377 0.25 -13.56 -24.63
CA PRO A 377 -1.03 -13.80 -23.94
C PRO A 377 -1.08 -13.04 -22.60
N PHE A 378 -2.30 -12.81 -22.08
CA PHE A 378 -2.43 -12.20 -20.75
C PHE A 378 -1.68 -13.04 -19.70
N SER A 379 -1.13 -12.37 -18.71
CA SER A 379 -0.31 -13.02 -17.69
C SER A 379 -0.37 -12.31 -16.36
N ASP A 380 -0.15 -13.06 -15.29
CA ASP A 380 0.08 -12.53 -13.96
C ASP A 380 1.57 -12.21 -13.78
N TRP A 381 1.92 -10.94 -13.62
CA TRP A 381 3.28 -10.51 -13.35
C TRP A 381 3.53 -10.47 -11.84
N ASN A 382 4.21 -11.50 -11.31
CA ASN A 382 4.49 -11.59 -9.87
C ASN A 382 5.35 -10.42 -9.35
N TYR A 383 4.75 -9.51 -8.58
CA TYR A 383 5.53 -8.50 -7.87
C TYR A 383 6.46 -9.20 -6.90
N VAL A 384 5.89 -9.99 -5.99
CA VAL A 384 6.67 -10.67 -4.96
C VAL A 384 6.01 -11.98 -4.50
N THR A 385 6.84 -12.94 -4.13
CA THR A 385 6.46 -14.07 -3.28
C THR A 385 7.34 -14.04 -2.03
N LEU A 386 6.71 -13.83 -0.88
CA LEU A 386 7.31 -13.82 0.44
C LEU A 386 7.06 -15.16 1.14
N LYS A 387 8.06 -15.65 1.88
CA LYS A 387 7.96 -16.84 2.73
C LYS A 387 8.47 -16.51 4.13
N GLY A 388 7.75 -16.91 5.16
CA GLY A 388 8.00 -16.56 6.56
C GLY A 388 6.83 -15.78 7.16
N ARG A 389 7.10 -14.97 8.18
CA ARG A 389 6.11 -14.14 8.86
C ARG A 389 6.44 -12.65 8.67
N GLY A 390 5.43 -11.84 8.38
CA GLY A 390 5.64 -10.44 8.11
C GLY A 390 4.37 -9.66 7.85
N VAL A 391 4.55 -8.42 7.39
CA VAL A 391 3.48 -7.49 7.03
C VAL A 391 3.91 -6.77 5.75
N TYR A 392 3.16 -6.94 4.66
CA TYR A 392 3.38 -6.15 3.44
C TYR A 392 2.73 -4.78 3.57
N VAL A 393 3.46 -3.71 3.23
CA VAL A 393 3.09 -2.33 3.59
C VAL A 393 3.06 -1.34 2.43
N GLY A 394 3.46 -1.74 1.23
CA GLY A 394 3.28 -0.89 0.06
C GLY A 394 4.19 -1.22 -1.12
N ASP A 395 4.01 -0.45 -2.18
CA ASP A 395 4.76 -0.56 -3.42
C ASP A 395 4.68 0.72 -4.27
N ALA A 396 5.59 0.80 -5.23
CA ALA A 396 5.60 1.80 -6.28
C ALA A 396 5.83 1.12 -7.64
N LEU A 397 4.84 1.18 -8.52
CA LEU A 397 4.89 0.65 -9.88
C LEU A 397 5.34 1.76 -10.83
N THR A 398 6.28 1.46 -11.73
CA THR A 398 6.57 2.28 -12.90
C THR A 398 6.40 1.46 -14.16
N VAL A 399 5.61 1.98 -15.09
CA VAL A 399 5.32 1.35 -16.38
C VAL A 399 5.84 2.23 -17.50
N MET A 400 6.48 1.62 -18.51
CA MET A 400 6.65 2.23 -19.83
C MET A 400 5.60 1.65 -20.78
N ASN A 401 4.70 2.51 -21.23
CA ASN A 401 3.67 2.18 -22.21
C ASN A 401 4.09 2.66 -23.61
N PRO A 402 4.29 1.78 -24.59
CA PRO A 402 4.76 2.19 -25.91
C PRO A 402 3.68 2.88 -26.76
N VAL A 403 2.40 2.80 -26.36
CA VAL A 403 1.25 3.26 -27.14
C VAL A 403 0.42 4.29 -26.38
N LYS A 404 -0.49 4.98 -27.09
CA LYS A 404 -1.31 6.03 -26.47
C LYS A 404 -2.46 5.51 -25.61
N LYS A 405 -2.94 4.30 -25.88
CA LYS A 405 -4.10 3.71 -25.19
C LYS A 405 -3.74 3.31 -23.75
N TRP A 406 -4.77 3.28 -22.91
CA TRP A 406 -4.66 2.87 -21.51
C TRP A 406 -4.11 1.46 -21.34
N TRP A 407 -3.32 1.26 -20.29
CA TRP A 407 -2.52 0.08 -20.04
C TRP A 407 -2.85 -0.66 -18.74
N GLY A 408 -3.60 -0.06 -17.82
CA GLY A 408 -3.68 -0.49 -16.43
C GLY A 408 -4.95 -1.24 -16.07
N GLU A 409 -5.53 -2.00 -16.99
CA GLU A 409 -6.78 -2.74 -16.76
C GLU A 409 -6.56 -4.06 -16.00
N GLY A 410 -5.34 -4.31 -15.51
CA GLY A 410 -4.98 -5.59 -14.92
C GLY A 410 -5.35 -5.68 -13.44
N ASP A 411 -6.00 -6.76 -13.04
CA ASP A 411 -6.39 -7.03 -11.66
C ASP A 411 -5.20 -7.41 -10.78
N GLU A 412 -5.14 -6.89 -9.55
CA GLU A 412 -4.29 -7.48 -8.54
C GLU A 412 -4.87 -8.82 -8.06
N LYS A 413 -3.99 -9.80 -7.82
CA LYS A 413 -4.36 -11.06 -7.18
C LYS A 413 -3.37 -11.35 -6.06
N ILE A 414 -3.90 -11.48 -4.85
CA ILE A 414 -3.08 -11.62 -3.65
C ILE A 414 -3.53 -12.83 -2.84
N TRP A 415 -2.58 -13.72 -2.59
CA TRP A 415 -2.76 -14.90 -1.75
C TRP A 415 -1.96 -14.71 -0.46
N VAL A 416 -2.59 -15.05 0.66
CA VAL A 416 -1.95 -15.02 1.97
C VAL A 416 -1.96 -16.42 2.57
N ASP A 417 -0.85 -16.82 3.18
CA ASP A 417 -0.70 -18.07 3.94
C ASP A 417 -1.09 -19.36 3.21
N GLY A 418 -0.92 -19.38 1.88
CA GLY A 418 -1.15 -20.56 1.05
C GLY A 418 -2.62 -20.83 0.71
N GLU A 419 -3.46 -19.80 0.72
CA GLU A 419 -4.82 -19.86 0.20
C GLU A 419 -4.87 -20.45 -1.23
N ASP A 420 -5.93 -21.20 -1.53
CA ASP A 420 -6.14 -21.82 -2.86
C ASP A 420 -6.66 -20.81 -3.90
N PHE A 421 -7.30 -19.72 -3.45
CA PHE A 421 -7.84 -18.64 -4.27
C PHE A 421 -7.47 -17.29 -3.63
N PRO A 422 -7.12 -16.25 -4.42
CA PRO A 422 -6.67 -15.00 -3.83
C PRO A 422 -7.79 -14.36 -3.01
N SER A 423 -7.51 -14.06 -1.73
CA SER A 423 -8.45 -13.36 -0.85
C SER A 423 -8.57 -11.86 -1.14
N ILE A 424 -7.69 -11.34 -2.00
CA ILE A 424 -7.82 -10.04 -2.63
C ILE A 424 -7.74 -10.26 -4.14
N PHE A 425 -8.87 -10.02 -4.81
CA PHE A 425 -8.99 -9.99 -6.26
C PHE A 425 -9.47 -8.59 -6.66
N GLY A 426 -8.70 -7.95 -7.53
CA GLY A 426 -8.89 -6.59 -8.01
C GLY A 426 -9.98 -6.39 -9.04
N THR A 427 -9.95 -5.20 -9.64
CA THR A 427 -10.79 -4.77 -10.77
C THR A 427 -10.03 -3.87 -11.78
N GLY A 428 -8.71 -3.79 -11.64
CA GLY A 428 -7.86 -2.90 -12.42
C GLY A 428 -6.69 -2.35 -11.63
N THR A 429 -5.60 -2.04 -12.34
CA THR A 429 -4.37 -1.53 -11.75
C THR A 429 -4.60 -0.11 -11.22
N GLU A 430 -5.36 0.74 -11.92
CA GLU A 430 -5.69 2.06 -11.35
C GLU A 430 -6.54 1.97 -10.09
N ASP A 431 -7.42 0.97 -10.01
CA ASP A 431 -8.34 0.76 -8.89
C ASP A 431 -7.56 0.36 -7.63
N TYR A 432 -6.55 -0.52 -7.81
CA TYR A 432 -5.55 -0.86 -6.78
C TYR A 432 -4.82 0.38 -6.26
N TYR A 433 -4.44 1.30 -7.16
CA TYR A 433 -3.81 2.58 -6.82
C TYR A 433 -4.80 3.69 -6.47
N GLY A 434 -6.09 3.35 -6.35
CA GLY A 434 -7.10 4.20 -5.75
C GLY A 434 -7.70 5.25 -6.66
N TYR A 435 -7.54 5.18 -7.98
CA TYR A 435 -8.19 6.10 -8.92
C TYR A 435 -8.97 5.35 -10.00
N SER A 436 -9.54 6.04 -10.98
CA SER A 436 -10.35 5.41 -12.03
C SER A 436 -10.27 6.15 -13.37
N TRP A 437 -10.74 5.49 -14.44
CA TRP A 437 -10.85 6.06 -15.78
C TRP A 437 -9.49 6.54 -16.32
N GLY A 438 -8.51 5.63 -16.37
CA GLY A 438 -7.12 5.87 -16.73
C GLY A 438 -6.88 6.93 -17.81
N GLY A 439 -5.89 7.81 -17.56
CA GLY A 439 -5.47 8.86 -18.48
C GLY A 439 -6.46 10.01 -18.68
N ARG A 440 -7.63 10.03 -18.04
CA ARG A 440 -8.64 11.10 -18.24
C ARG A 440 -8.55 12.28 -17.28
N SER A 441 -7.96 12.12 -16.10
CA SER A 441 -7.96 13.20 -15.11
C SER A 441 -7.04 14.34 -15.55
N THR A 442 -7.44 15.58 -15.23
CA THR A 442 -6.57 16.77 -15.33
C THR A 442 -5.97 17.16 -13.98
N ASP A 443 -6.38 16.49 -12.90
CA ASP A 443 -5.86 16.73 -11.57
C ASP A 443 -4.57 15.95 -11.34
N PHE A 444 -3.64 16.58 -10.62
CA PHE A 444 -2.47 15.87 -10.11
C PHE A 444 -2.93 15.05 -8.90
N TYR A 445 -2.66 13.75 -8.93
CA TYR A 445 -3.11 12.85 -7.88
C TYR A 445 -2.04 12.59 -6.85
N GLU A 446 -2.23 13.17 -5.67
CA GLU A 446 -1.47 12.85 -4.47
C GLU A 446 -2.41 12.73 -3.26
N HIS A 447 -2.21 11.69 -2.48
CA HIS A 447 -2.93 11.37 -1.25
C HIS A 447 -1.93 10.75 -0.26
N PRO A 448 -2.14 10.83 1.07
CA PRO A 448 -1.23 10.20 2.04
C PRO A 448 -0.89 8.73 1.77
N PHE A 449 -1.81 7.98 1.16
CA PHE A 449 -1.68 6.54 0.92
C PHE A 449 -1.54 6.12 -0.55
N HIS A 450 -1.86 7.00 -1.50
CA HIS A 450 -1.88 6.69 -2.93
C HIS A 450 -1.48 7.91 -3.76
N ALA A 451 -0.82 7.71 -4.89
CA ALA A 451 -0.53 8.80 -5.82
C ALA A 451 -0.20 8.29 -7.22
N GLN A 452 -0.36 9.17 -8.21
CA GLN A 452 0.21 9.04 -9.56
C GLN A 452 1.29 10.14 -9.75
N PRO A 453 2.52 9.95 -9.23
CA PRO A 453 3.59 10.94 -9.34
C PRO A 453 3.90 11.40 -10.77
N ASN A 454 3.76 10.51 -11.75
CA ASN A 454 4.05 10.78 -13.15
C ASN A 454 3.09 10.01 -14.05
N SER A 455 2.65 10.63 -15.14
CA SER A 455 1.88 9.96 -16.19
C SER A 455 2.06 10.68 -17.51
N HIS A 456 2.49 9.94 -18.54
CA HIS A 456 2.86 10.50 -19.83
C HIS A 456 3.99 11.54 -19.70
N VAL A 457 3.69 12.81 -19.97
CA VAL A 457 4.62 13.95 -19.84
C VAL A 457 4.28 14.82 -18.62
N TYR A 458 3.32 14.37 -17.80
CA TYR A 458 2.74 15.16 -16.73
C TYR A 458 3.16 14.65 -15.36
N ASN A 459 3.46 15.60 -14.49
CA ASN A 459 3.71 15.37 -13.07
C ASN A 459 3.31 16.65 -12.29
N LYS A 460 3.69 16.72 -11.00
CA LYS A 460 3.41 17.90 -10.17
C LYS A 460 3.96 19.22 -10.72
N LEU A 461 5.07 19.17 -11.47
CA LEU A 461 5.76 20.33 -12.04
C LEU A 461 5.17 20.73 -13.41
N ASN A 462 4.71 19.76 -14.19
CA ASN A 462 4.06 19.96 -15.48
C ASN A 462 2.65 19.36 -15.46
N ARG A 463 1.68 20.10 -14.92
CA ARG A 463 0.31 19.59 -14.79
C ARG A 463 -0.41 19.51 -16.13
N LYS A 464 -1.19 18.45 -16.31
CA LYS A 464 -2.12 18.29 -17.43
C LYS A 464 -3.22 19.36 -17.40
N LYS A 465 -3.49 19.97 -18.55
CA LYS A 465 -4.50 21.04 -18.70
C LYS A 465 -5.66 20.69 -19.64
N GLY A 466 -5.52 19.64 -20.44
CA GLY A 466 -6.49 19.24 -21.46
C GLY A 466 -7.05 17.84 -21.25
N GLU A 467 -8.09 17.50 -22.01
CA GLU A 467 -8.81 16.22 -21.92
C GLU A 467 -8.21 15.10 -22.78
N GLU A 468 -6.95 15.24 -23.17
CA GLU A 468 -6.24 14.21 -23.91
C GLU A 468 -6.18 12.91 -23.07
N LYS A 469 -6.02 11.74 -23.70
CA LYS A 469 -6.05 10.43 -23.00
C LYS A 469 -4.80 9.59 -23.26
N ASN A 470 -3.76 10.23 -23.76
CA ASN A 470 -2.49 9.63 -24.08
C ASN A 470 -1.79 9.24 -22.78
N THR A 471 -1.50 7.96 -22.64
CA THR A 471 -0.74 7.40 -21.53
C THR A 471 0.56 6.76 -22.00
N GLN A 472 1.02 7.12 -23.21
CA GLN A 472 2.31 6.69 -23.75
C GLN A 472 3.45 7.18 -22.86
N GLY A 473 4.58 6.49 -22.85
CA GLY A 473 5.75 6.84 -22.05
C GLY A 473 5.63 6.29 -20.63
N TYR A 474 6.24 6.99 -19.67
CA TYR A 474 6.29 6.53 -18.29
C TYR A 474 5.04 6.93 -17.50
N SER A 475 4.52 5.99 -16.70
CA SER A 475 3.57 6.24 -15.61
C SER A 475 4.12 5.65 -14.33
N THR A 476 4.01 6.37 -13.22
CA THR A 476 4.39 5.90 -11.89
C THR A 476 3.18 5.98 -10.99
N GLU A 477 2.88 4.87 -10.32
CA GLU A 477 1.82 4.74 -9.32
C GLU A 477 2.43 4.33 -7.98
N THR A 478 1.89 4.82 -6.87
CA THR A 478 2.39 4.50 -5.54
C THR A 478 1.24 4.15 -4.59
N ARG A 479 1.47 3.16 -3.73
CA ARG A 479 0.58 2.76 -2.65
C ARG A 479 1.37 2.53 -1.37
N SER A 480 1.01 3.24 -0.31
CA SER A 480 1.42 2.90 1.06
C SER A 480 0.18 2.51 1.86
N ARG A 481 0.31 1.47 2.67
CA ARG A 481 -0.79 0.86 3.40
C ARG A 481 -0.75 1.27 4.86
N ALA A 482 -1.92 1.55 5.41
CA ALA A 482 -2.08 1.85 6.83
C ALA A 482 -2.93 0.78 7.49
N LEU A 483 -4.24 0.98 7.55
CA LEU A 483 -5.14 -0.04 8.11
C LEU A 483 -5.31 -1.26 7.19
N ASP A 484 -5.01 -1.11 5.91
CA ASP A 484 -5.07 -2.15 4.88
C ASP A 484 -3.68 -2.78 4.58
N THR A 485 -2.82 -2.88 5.60
CA THR A 485 -1.61 -3.71 5.55
C THR A 485 -1.97 -5.20 5.44
N MET A 486 -1.04 -6.02 4.96
CA MET A 486 -1.27 -7.46 4.73
C MET A 486 -0.33 -8.30 5.61
N PRO A 487 -0.72 -8.61 6.85
CA PRO A 487 0.00 -9.56 7.69
C PRO A 487 -0.08 -10.97 7.10
N PHE A 488 1.04 -11.68 7.13
CA PHE A 488 1.13 -13.08 6.73
C PHE A 488 1.93 -13.87 7.78
N GLY A 489 1.47 -15.08 8.08
CA GLY A 489 2.08 -15.99 9.04
C GLY A 489 3.06 -16.98 8.41
N SER A 490 2.89 -17.30 7.12
CA SER A 490 3.71 -18.27 6.39
C SER A 490 4.13 -17.81 4.99
N SER A 491 3.27 -17.10 4.27
CA SER A 491 3.61 -16.62 2.92
C SER A 491 2.68 -15.51 2.41
N LEU A 492 3.15 -14.71 1.47
CA LEU A 492 2.31 -13.80 0.69
C LEU A 492 2.76 -13.85 -0.77
N ARG A 493 1.81 -13.94 -1.71
CA ARG A 493 2.07 -13.79 -3.14
C ARG A 493 1.22 -12.65 -3.65
N LEU A 494 1.85 -11.67 -4.30
CA LEU A 494 1.20 -10.55 -4.97
C LEU A 494 1.53 -10.64 -6.46
N ASP A 495 0.52 -10.85 -7.27
CA ASP A 495 0.59 -10.76 -8.72
C ASP A 495 -0.27 -9.59 -9.22
N MET A 496 0.20 -8.95 -10.28
CA MET A 496 -0.56 -7.94 -11.01
C MET A 496 -0.74 -8.42 -12.44
N GLU A 497 -1.96 -8.46 -12.95
CA GLU A 497 -2.17 -8.80 -14.35
C GLU A 497 -1.51 -7.80 -15.29
N VAL A 498 -0.96 -8.31 -16.39
CA VAL A 498 -0.56 -7.51 -17.53
C VAL A 498 -1.72 -7.46 -18.51
N TRP A 499 -2.55 -6.42 -18.41
CA TRP A 499 -3.73 -6.27 -19.25
C TRP A 499 -3.76 -4.90 -19.94
N SER A 500 -3.61 -4.92 -21.27
CA SER A 500 -3.68 -3.73 -22.12
C SER A 500 -4.67 -3.92 -23.27
N TRP A 501 -5.31 -2.82 -23.69
CA TRP A 501 -6.15 -2.75 -24.88
C TRP A 501 -5.39 -2.93 -26.20
N THR A 502 -4.06 -2.94 -26.16
CA THR A 502 -3.19 -3.12 -27.32
C THR A 502 -2.24 -4.28 -27.08
N ASP A 503 -2.03 -5.10 -28.12
CA ASP A 503 -0.93 -6.05 -28.15
C ASP A 503 0.38 -5.30 -28.42
N CYS A 504 1.21 -5.20 -27.39
CA CYS A 504 2.49 -4.50 -27.38
C CYS A 504 3.44 -5.04 -26.29
N GLU A 505 4.68 -4.56 -26.35
CA GLU A 505 5.75 -4.83 -25.39
C GLU A 505 5.91 -3.64 -24.44
N MET A 506 5.64 -3.87 -23.17
CA MET A 506 5.69 -2.85 -22.12
C MET A 506 6.94 -3.01 -21.26
N GLY A 507 7.33 -1.94 -20.56
CA GLY A 507 8.30 -2.03 -19.46
C GLY A 507 7.57 -2.00 -18.13
N TYR A 508 7.90 -2.91 -17.21
CA TYR A 508 7.32 -2.94 -15.87
C TYR A 508 8.40 -2.98 -14.82
N THR A 509 8.29 -2.11 -13.82
CA THR A 509 9.14 -2.14 -12.64
C THR A 509 8.35 -1.88 -11.39
N VAL A 510 8.73 -2.50 -10.28
CA VAL A 510 8.07 -2.28 -9.00
C VAL A 510 9.07 -2.31 -7.85
N GLY A 511 9.04 -1.29 -7.00
CA GLY A 511 9.63 -1.31 -5.66
C GLY A 511 8.59 -1.80 -4.66
N MET A 512 8.93 -2.74 -3.79
CA MET A 512 8.00 -3.32 -2.81
C MET A 512 8.57 -3.23 -1.41
N TYR A 513 7.72 -2.99 -0.41
CA TYR A 513 8.11 -2.81 0.99
C TYR A 513 7.34 -3.74 1.92
N TRP A 514 8.07 -4.38 2.85
CA TRP A 514 7.46 -5.20 3.90
C TRP A 514 8.30 -5.18 5.17
N TYR A 515 7.65 -5.47 6.29
CA TYR A 515 8.32 -5.85 7.52
C TYR A 515 8.32 -7.37 7.64
N GLY A 516 9.42 -7.97 8.08
CA GLY A 516 9.51 -9.42 8.25
C GLY A 516 10.40 -9.82 9.42
N ASP A 517 10.13 -11.01 9.96
CA ASP A 517 11.08 -11.68 10.83
C ASP A 517 12.42 -11.89 10.10
N ARG A 518 13.49 -12.16 10.86
CA ARG A 518 14.83 -12.38 10.28
C ARG A 518 14.87 -13.48 9.23
N GLN A 519 13.99 -14.48 9.35
CA GLN A 519 13.92 -15.65 8.47
C GLN A 519 13.01 -15.41 7.25
N THR A 520 12.30 -14.28 7.22
CA THR A 520 11.41 -13.96 6.09
C THR A 520 12.25 -13.70 4.85
N SER A 521 11.86 -14.32 3.75
CA SER A 521 12.58 -14.29 2.49
C SER A 521 11.65 -13.89 1.35
N SER A 522 12.24 -13.35 0.29
CA SER A 522 11.56 -12.97 -0.94
C SER A 522 12.14 -13.75 -2.12
N ASN A 523 11.33 -13.98 -3.15
CA ASN A 523 11.82 -14.50 -4.44
C ASN A 523 12.54 -13.44 -5.29
N ARG A 524 12.60 -12.19 -4.82
CA ARG A 524 13.33 -11.11 -5.47
C ARG A 524 14.80 -11.19 -5.11
N THR A 525 15.66 -11.14 -6.12
CA THR A 525 17.12 -11.02 -5.98
C THR A 525 17.57 -9.71 -6.59
N GLN A 526 18.78 -9.26 -6.22
CA GLN A 526 19.41 -8.13 -6.90
C GLN A 526 19.56 -8.44 -8.39
N ASP A 527 19.22 -7.47 -9.23
CA ASP A 527 19.28 -7.61 -10.68
C ASP A 527 19.82 -6.32 -11.30
N GLU A 528 21.14 -6.19 -11.35
CA GLU A 528 21.81 -5.01 -11.90
C GLU A 528 21.58 -4.86 -13.41
N ASP A 529 21.41 -5.99 -14.12
CA ASP A 529 21.15 -5.99 -15.55
C ASP A 529 19.77 -5.38 -15.85
N GLU A 530 18.73 -5.77 -15.10
CA GLU A 530 17.40 -5.16 -15.24
C GLU A 530 17.36 -3.70 -14.77
N VAL A 531 18.19 -3.29 -13.81
CA VAL A 531 18.34 -1.86 -13.45
C VAL A 531 18.83 -1.03 -14.64
N LEU A 532 19.75 -1.60 -15.44
CA LEU A 532 20.29 -0.98 -16.65
C LEU A 532 19.39 -1.16 -17.87
N ASN A 533 18.45 -2.10 -17.84
CA ASN A 533 17.46 -2.38 -18.89
C ASN A 533 16.30 -1.35 -18.87
N ILE A 534 16.63 -0.08 -19.05
CA ILE A 534 15.66 1.00 -19.05
C ILE A 534 14.85 0.96 -20.36
N PRO A 535 13.52 0.81 -20.29
CA PRO A 535 12.69 0.76 -21.50
C PRO A 535 12.85 2.05 -22.32
N PRO A 536 13.12 1.98 -23.63
CA PRO A 536 13.23 3.18 -24.44
C PRO A 536 11.87 3.88 -24.54
N LEU A 537 11.88 5.22 -24.51
CA LEU A 537 10.69 5.99 -24.84
C LEU A 537 10.32 5.81 -26.33
N PRO A 538 9.03 5.80 -26.67
CA PRO A 538 8.60 5.61 -28.06
C PRO A 538 9.12 6.70 -29.01
N GLU A 539 9.26 6.36 -30.29
CA GLU A 539 9.66 7.34 -31.31
C GLU A 539 8.67 8.51 -31.36
N GLY A 540 9.20 9.74 -31.38
CA GLY A 540 8.38 10.96 -31.36
C GLY A 540 7.75 11.28 -30.00
N PHE A 541 8.16 10.61 -28.91
CA PHE A 541 7.78 10.99 -27.56
C PHE A 541 8.39 12.34 -27.19
N LEU A 542 7.55 13.38 -27.11
CA LEU A 542 7.96 14.72 -26.72
C LEU A 542 7.92 14.83 -25.19
N GLY A 543 9.00 14.46 -24.50
CA GLY A 543 9.08 14.57 -23.04
C GLY A 543 10.51 14.55 -22.51
N GLN A 544 10.88 15.63 -21.81
CA GLN A 544 12.09 15.81 -20.99
C GLN A 544 13.47 15.81 -21.68
N LEU A 545 13.57 16.12 -22.97
CA LEU A 545 14.78 16.72 -23.52
C LEU A 545 14.51 18.20 -23.75
N GLY A 546 15.24 19.06 -23.02
CA GLY A 546 15.11 20.50 -23.15
C GLY A 546 15.35 20.93 -24.58
N GLU A 547 14.30 21.46 -25.23
CA GLU A 547 14.51 22.43 -26.29
C GLU A 547 14.99 23.70 -25.60
N GLY A 548 16.31 23.90 -25.64
CA GLY A 548 16.89 25.22 -25.43
C GLY A 548 16.39 26.14 -26.54
N GLU A 549 15.66 27.18 -26.16
CA GLU A 549 15.69 28.48 -26.83
C GLU A 549 16.37 29.50 -25.92
#